data_AF-A0A7C1ZW90-F1
#
_entry.id   AF-A0A7C1ZW90-F1
#
_cell.length_a   1.000
_cell.length_b   1.000
_cell.length_c   1.000
_cell.angle_alpha   90.00
_cell.angle_beta   90.00
_cell.angle_gamma   90.00
#
_symmetry.space_group_name_H-M   'P 1'
#
loop_
_entity.id
_entity.type
_entity.pdbx_description
1 polymer ?
#
loop_
_entity_poly.entity_id
_entity_poly.type
_entity_poly.pdbx_seq_one_letter_code
_entity_poly.pdbx_strand_id
1 'polypeptide(L)'
;MGIVIVLAIASILFQDSSEGVGTDNQQIKATDTVAVEMMEQDFEYALERLRNIHPLTLNGFTDDQQSIANDIRMQIKKPMQRNAFFFQVNRLFFSFNDAHTNMWPSWKRGIPVPLLWLEEGLFVEFDSEYHNRGDRIMSIGDLTVDQLFSELRGIICAENNEYIKLMGQGFLISETILHYYNLIENDSVEVMLGRENRVFKIRIPMIELGPRPKDPNWKWIDYTIDKTEDLAVLKLNECRFNSTYSSTLMEFFTDVNIS
;
A
#
# COMPACT_ATOMS: atom_id res chain seq x y z
N MET A 1 3.24 -23.91 23.33
CA MET A 1 4.00 -23.58 22.11
C MET A 1 2.96 -23.29 21.03
N GLY A 2 2.58 -22.02 20.88
CA GLY A 2 1.57 -21.60 19.92
C GLY A 2 2.24 -21.28 18.60
N ILE A 3 1.92 -22.03 17.55
CA ILE A 3 2.32 -21.70 16.18
C ILE A 3 1.45 -20.52 15.76
N VAL A 4 2.04 -19.33 15.66
CA VAL A 4 1.41 -18.20 14.95
C VAL A 4 1.61 -18.47 13.47
N ILE A 5 0.57 -19.01 12.83
CA ILE A 5 0.51 -19.08 11.36
C ILE A 5 0.17 -17.67 10.87
N VAL A 6 1.20 -16.92 10.45
CA VAL A 6 1.02 -15.70 9.66
C VAL A 6 0.74 -16.14 8.23
N LEU A 7 -0.55 -16.29 7.89
CA LEU A 7 -0.98 -16.44 6.50
C LEU A 7 -1.14 -15.05 5.90
N ALA A 8 -0.07 -14.53 5.29
CA ALA A 8 -0.17 -13.38 4.42
C ALA A 8 -0.80 -13.83 3.08
N ILE A 9 -2.07 -13.50 2.85
CA ILE A 9 -2.69 -13.65 1.53
C ILE A 9 -2.27 -12.41 0.72
N ALA A 10 -1.01 -12.41 0.28
CA ALA A 10 -0.54 -11.44 -0.68
C ALA A 10 -1.03 -11.85 -2.08
N SER A 11 -1.76 -10.95 -2.73
CA SER A 11 -2.09 -10.96 -4.15
C SER A 11 -3.17 -11.96 -4.59
N ILE A 12 -4.42 -11.52 -4.71
CA ILE A 12 -5.45 -12.33 -5.41
C ILE A 12 -6.09 -11.64 -6.62
N LEU A 13 -5.85 -10.35 -6.92
CA LEU A 13 -6.55 -9.70 -8.05
C LEU A 13 -5.67 -8.98 -9.08
N PHE A 14 -4.33 -9.07 -9.00
CA PHE A 14 -3.43 -8.49 -10.02
C PHE A 14 -2.16 -9.29 -10.33
N GLN A 15 -1.95 -10.42 -9.68
CA GLN A 15 -1.05 -11.42 -10.24
C GLN A 15 -1.93 -12.43 -10.95
N ASP A 16 -1.91 -12.26 -12.26
CA ASP A 16 -2.11 -13.33 -13.21
C ASP A 16 -1.77 -14.68 -12.56
N SER A 17 -2.76 -15.56 -12.57
CA SER A 17 -2.65 -16.97 -12.26
C SER A 17 -1.22 -17.47 -12.43
N SER A 18 -0.53 -17.79 -11.32
CA SER A 18 0.77 -18.46 -11.40
C SER A 18 0.66 -19.91 -11.92
N GLU A 19 -0.46 -20.27 -12.55
CA GLU A 19 -0.64 -21.44 -13.39
C GLU A 19 -1.47 -21.09 -14.63
N GLY A 20 -0.89 -20.22 -15.46
CA GLY A 20 -0.93 -20.36 -16.92
C GLY A 20 -2.10 -19.76 -17.68
N VAL A 21 -1.95 -18.51 -18.13
CA VAL A 21 -2.35 -18.06 -19.48
C VAL A 21 -1.44 -16.91 -19.92
N GLY A 22 -0.71 -17.12 -21.03
CA GLY A 22 -0.37 -16.04 -21.97
C GLY A 22 0.61 -14.95 -21.51
N THR A 23 1.85 -15.05 -21.98
CA THR A 23 2.72 -13.90 -22.23
C THR A 23 2.05 -12.95 -23.24
N ASP A 24 1.17 -12.06 -22.80
CA ASP A 24 0.81 -10.89 -23.59
C ASP A 24 1.24 -9.63 -22.86
N ASN A 25 2.18 -8.93 -23.48
CA ASN A 25 2.92 -7.80 -22.95
C ASN A 25 2.08 -6.51 -23.00
N GLN A 26 0.75 -6.63 -22.90
CA GLN A 26 -0.16 -5.49 -22.90
C GLN A 26 -0.23 -4.87 -21.51
N GLN A 27 0.15 -3.60 -21.44
CA GLN A 27 0.12 -2.82 -20.22
C GLN A 27 -1.33 -2.56 -19.81
N ILE A 28 -1.88 -3.42 -18.94
CA ILE A 28 -3.22 -3.27 -18.35
C ILE A 28 -3.28 -1.95 -17.56
N LYS A 29 -4.22 -1.07 -17.92
CA LYS A 29 -4.45 0.24 -17.29
C LYS A 29 -5.62 0.20 -16.30
N ALA A 30 -5.60 1.12 -15.34
CA ALA A 30 -6.67 1.27 -14.35
C ALA A 30 -8.04 1.57 -14.99
N THR A 31 -8.04 2.25 -16.13
CA THR A 31 -9.24 2.68 -16.87
C THR A 31 -9.74 1.65 -17.89
N ASP A 32 -9.04 0.53 -18.06
CA ASP A 32 -9.47 -0.50 -19.00
C ASP A 32 -10.83 -1.08 -18.57
N THR A 33 -11.70 -1.32 -19.54
CA THR A 33 -13.01 -1.91 -19.26
C THR A 33 -12.88 -3.42 -19.10
N VAL A 34 -13.50 -3.96 -18.05
CA VAL A 34 -13.56 -5.40 -17.78
C VAL A 34 -14.96 -5.91 -18.15
N ALA A 35 -15.01 -6.99 -18.93
CA ALA A 35 -16.27 -7.65 -19.31
C ALA A 35 -16.95 -8.29 -18.09
N VAL A 36 -18.28 -8.44 -18.15
CA VAL A 36 -19.09 -8.95 -17.04
C VAL A 36 -18.65 -10.36 -16.65
N GLU A 37 -18.46 -11.23 -17.64
CA GLU A 37 -18.09 -12.63 -17.44
C GLU A 37 -16.75 -12.76 -16.72
N MET A 38 -15.78 -11.90 -17.05
CA MET A 38 -14.48 -11.86 -16.37
C MET A 38 -14.62 -11.36 -14.92
N MET A 39 -15.44 -10.33 -14.68
CA MET A 39 -15.67 -9.83 -13.32
C MET A 39 -16.35 -10.86 -12.43
N GLU A 40 -17.35 -11.58 -12.96
CA GLU A 40 -18.00 -12.66 -12.23
C GLU A 40 -17.01 -13.77 -11.90
N GLN A 41 -16.19 -14.20 -12.86
CA GLN A 41 -15.15 -15.20 -12.65
C GLN A 41 -14.14 -14.78 -11.58
N ASP A 42 -13.57 -13.57 -11.70
CA ASP A 42 -12.57 -13.05 -10.77
C ASP A 42 -13.15 -12.89 -9.35
N PHE A 43 -14.39 -12.41 -9.25
CA PHE A 43 -15.05 -12.21 -7.97
C PHE A 43 -15.39 -13.52 -7.27
N GLU A 44 -15.94 -14.50 -7.99
CA GLU A 44 -16.21 -15.82 -7.41
C GLU A 44 -14.93 -16.55 -7.02
N TYR A 45 -13.85 -16.42 -7.81
CA TYR A 45 -12.54 -16.93 -7.43
C TYR A 45 -12.05 -16.30 -6.12
N ALA A 46 -12.08 -14.97 -6.01
CA ALA A 46 -11.67 -14.29 -4.78
C ALA A 46 -12.50 -14.73 -3.56
N LEU A 47 -13.83 -14.84 -3.72
CA LEU A 47 -14.73 -15.33 -2.68
C LEU A 47 -14.41 -16.75 -2.23
N GLU A 48 -14.18 -17.66 -3.18
CA GLU A 48 -13.82 -19.04 -2.89
C GLU A 48 -12.49 -19.13 -2.14
N ARG A 49 -11.48 -18.38 -2.57
CA ARG A 49 -10.17 -18.35 -1.90
C ARG A 49 -10.28 -17.80 -0.49
N LEU A 50 -11.00 -16.70 -0.29
CA LEU A 50 -11.27 -16.16 1.04
C LEU A 50 -11.93 -17.23 1.91
N ARG A 51 -13.04 -17.82 1.45
CA ARG A 51 -13.78 -18.84 2.20
C ARG A 51 -12.90 -20.02 2.64
N ASN A 52 -12.04 -20.51 1.74
CA ASN A 52 -11.31 -21.76 1.94
C ASN A 52 -9.98 -21.58 2.70
N ILE A 53 -9.40 -20.38 2.72
CA ILE A 53 -8.03 -20.16 3.23
C ILE A 53 -8.00 -19.20 4.40
N HIS A 54 -8.92 -18.23 4.44
CA HIS A 54 -8.86 -17.18 5.44
C HIS A 54 -9.27 -17.71 6.84
N PRO A 55 -8.46 -17.54 7.90
CA PRO A 55 -8.78 -18.07 9.23
C PRO A 55 -10.12 -17.57 9.80
N LEU A 56 -10.48 -16.30 9.53
CA LEU A 56 -11.77 -15.73 9.96
C LEU A 56 -12.99 -16.31 9.22
N THR A 57 -12.82 -17.08 8.14
CA THR A 57 -13.94 -17.71 7.41
C THR A 57 -14.05 -19.21 7.66
N LEU A 58 -13.33 -19.77 8.63
CA LEU A 58 -13.41 -21.21 8.95
C LEU A 58 -14.85 -21.67 9.28
N ASN A 59 -15.66 -20.76 9.84
CA ASN A 59 -17.08 -20.99 10.13
C ASN A 59 -18.02 -20.36 9.08
N GLY A 60 -17.49 -20.01 7.91
CA GLY A 60 -18.18 -19.22 6.89
C GLY A 60 -18.02 -17.71 7.08
N PHE A 61 -18.60 -16.95 6.15
CA PHE A 61 -18.67 -15.49 6.23
C PHE A 61 -19.71 -15.04 7.25
N THR A 62 -19.51 -13.86 7.83
CA THR A 62 -20.54 -13.17 8.62
C THR A 62 -21.71 -12.70 7.73
N ASP A 63 -22.85 -12.39 8.35
CA ASP A 63 -24.01 -11.85 7.63
C ASP A 63 -23.68 -10.55 6.88
N ASP A 64 -22.88 -9.67 7.49
CA ASP A 64 -22.41 -8.43 6.87
C ASP A 64 -21.52 -8.70 5.64
N GLN A 65 -20.57 -9.62 5.76
CA GLN A 65 -19.72 -10.06 4.65
C GLN A 65 -20.54 -10.70 3.52
N GLN A 66 -21.52 -11.52 3.87
CA GLN A 66 -22.40 -12.17 2.90
C GLN A 66 -23.30 -11.14 2.18
N SER A 67 -23.77 -10.12 2.90
CA SER A 67 -24.51 -8.98 2.35
C SER A 67 -23.64 -8.19 1.37
N ILE A 68 -22.41 -7.84 1.74
CA ILE A 68 -21.44 -7.17 0.86
C ILE A 68 -21.20 -8.01 -0.40
N ALA A 69 -20.98 -9.32 -0.25
CA ALA A 69 -20.75 -10.20 -1.38
C ALA A 69 -21.96 -10.25 -2.34
N ASN A 70 -23.17 -10.30 -1.80
CA ASN A 70 -24.40 -10.28 -2.60
C ASN A 70 -24.60 -8.95 -3.32
N ASP A 71 -24.31 -7.82 -2.65
CA ASP A 71 -24.33 -6.49 -3.26
C ASP A 71 -23.35 -6.39 -4.43
N ILE A 72 -22.12 -6.88 -4.28
CA ILE A 72 -21.13 -6.92 -5.36
C ILE A 72 -21.66 -7.72 -6.57
N ARG A 73 -22.24 -8.93 -6.36
CA ARG A 73 -22.87 -9.70 -7.45
C ARG A 73 -24.00 -8.97 -8.15
N MET A 74 -24.77 -8.17 -7.41
CA MET A 74 -25.85 -7.37 -7.99
C MET A 74 -25.34 -6.21 -8.81
N GLN A 75 -24.15 -5.68 -8.51
CA GLN A 75 -23.54 -4.57 -9.23
C GLN A 75 -22.75 -5.03 -10.48
N ILE A 76 -22.26 -6.28 -10.49
CA ILE A 76 -21.69 -6.93 -11.66
C ILE A 76 -22.83 -7.29 -12.64
N LYS A 77 -23.26 -6.30 -13.43
CA LYS A 77 -24.33 -6.43 -14.44
C LYS A 77 -23.98 -5.80 -15.78
N LYS A 78 -23.01 -4.89 -15.77
CA LYS A 78 -22.51 -4.19 -16.94
C LYS A 78 -20.99 -4.11 -16.85
N PRO A 79 -20.28 -4.06 -17.98
CA PRO A 79 -18.85 -3.80 -17.98
C PRO A 79 -18.55 -2.52 -17.19
N MET A 80 -17.47 -2.54 -16.41
CA MET A 80 -16.99 -1.36 -15.68
C MET A 80 -15.48 -1.23 -15.84
N GLN A 81 -14.97 -0.04 -15.52
CA GLN A 81 -13.54 0.18 -15.49
C GLN A 81 -12.90 -0.69 -14.41
N ARG A 82 -11.68 -1.16 -14.66
CA ARG A 82 -10.94 -2.06 -13.79
C ARG A 82 -10.76 -1.51 -12.38
N ASN A 83 -10.49 -0.21 -12.25
CA ASN A 83 -10.43 0.45 -10.95
C ASN A 83 -11.78 0.42 -10.22
N ALA A 84 -12.90 0.70 -10.89
CA ALA A 84 -14.22 0.65 -10.30
C ALA A 84 -14.51 -0.77 -9.80
N PHE A 85 -14.20 -1.79 -10.60
CA PHE A 85 -14.31 -3.18 -10.18
C PHE A 85 -13.43 -3.50 -8.96
N PHE A 86 -12.16 -3.06 -8.97
CA PHE A 86 -11.24 -3.21 -7.86
C PHE A 86 -11.84 -2.69 -6.54
N PHE A 87 -12.35 -1.46 -6.52
CA PHE A 87 -12.91 -0.89 -5.30
C PHE A 87 -14.22 -1.55 -4.88
N GLN A 88 -15.01 -2.08 -5.82
CA GLN A 88 -16.18 -2.89 -5.46
C GLN A 88 -15.79 -4.14 -4.70
N VAL A 89 -14.82 -4.90 -5.21
CA VAL A 89 -14.36 -6.12 -4.56
C VAL A 89 -13.61 -5.82 -3.27
N ASN A 90 -12.83 -4.73 -3.23
CA ASN A 90 -12.06 -4.34 -2.06
C ASN A 90 -12.93 -4.08 -0.81
N ARG A 91 -14.21 -3.72 -0.98
CA ARG A 91 -15.17 -3.61 0.14
C ARG A 91 -15.30 -4.92 0.94
N LEU A 92 -15.25 -6.07 0.25
CA LEU A 92 -15.28 -7.37 0.91
C LEU A 92 -13.99 -7.63 1.67
N PHE A 93 -12.82 -7.37 1.08
CA PHE A 93 -11.53 -7.52 1.75
C PHE A 93 -11.42 -6.61 2.98
N PHE A 94 -11.84 -5.35 2.83
CA PHE A 94 -11.86 -4.37 3.91
C PHE A 94 -12.70 -4.83 5.11
N SER A 95 -13.81 -5.55 4.88
CA SER A 95 -14.66 -6.06 5.95
C SER A 95 -14.00 -7.06 6.90
N PHE A 96 -12.81 -7.58 6.56
CA PHE A 96 -12.02 -8.43 7.44
C PHE A 96 -11.27 -7.67 8.52
N ASN A 97 -11.02 -6.37 8.32
CA ASN A 97 -10.21 -5.55 9.22
C ASN A 97 -8.86 -6.19 9.57
N ASP A 98 -8.22 -6.80 8.56
CA ASP A 98 -6.96 -7.53 8.65
C ASP A 98 -6.00 -7.00 7.58
N ALA A 99 -4.85 -6.46 7.98
CA ALA A 99 -3.88 -5.90 7.04
C ALA A 99 -3.28 -6.96 6.12
N HIS A 100 -3.35 -8.24 6.49
CA HIS A 100 -2.81 -9.34 5.70
C HIS A 100 -3.80 -9.86 4.65
N THR A 101 -5.02 -9.31 4.64
CA THR A 101 -6.10 -9.64 3.71
C THR A 101 -6.47 -8.41 2.91
N ASN A 102 -5.68 -8.15 1.88
CA ASN A 102 -5.77 -6.92 1.12
C ASN A 102 -5.65 -7.16 -0.39
N MET A 103 -6.14 -6.19 -1.14
CA MET A 103 -5.93 -6.09 -2.57
C MET A 103 -4.98 -4.92 -2.86
N TRP A 104 -4.02 -5.14 -3.75
CA TRP A 104 -3.04 -4.12 -4.10
C TRP A 104 -3.48 -3.35 -5.34
N PRO A 105 -3.54 -2.01 -5.32
CA PRO A 105 -3.77 -1.24 -6.54
C PRO A 105 -2.58 -1.39 -7.50
N SER A 106 -2.75 -0.97 -8.76
CA SER A 106 -1.61 -0.87 -9.68
C SER A 106 -0.71 0.31 -9.28
N TRP A 107 0.60 0.03 -9.20
CA TRP A 107 1.66 0.98 -8.81
C TRP A 107 2.50 1.47 -9.97
N LYS A 108 2.13 1.10 -11.20
CA LYS A 108 2.96 1.38 -12.38
C LYS A 108 3.04 2.88 -12.70
N ARG A 109 1.99 3.62 -12.35
CA ARG A 109 1.83 5.03 -12.73
C ARG A 109 1.32 5.86 -11.56
N GLY A 110 1.76 7.10 -11.49
CA GLY A 110 1.46 8.00 -10.39
C GLY A 110 2.11 9.37 -10.54
N ILE A 111 1.95 10.21 -9.52
CA ILE A 111 2.73 11.45 -9.41
C ILE A 111 4.07 11.18 -8.69
N PRO A 112 5.20 11.76 -9.13
CA PRO A 112 6.52 11.57 -8.52
C PRO A 112 6.68 12.40 -7.23
N VAL A 113 5.80 12.19 -6.26
CA VAL A 113 5.83 12.86 -4.95
C VAL A 113 6.07 11.79 -3.88
N PRO A 114 7.31 11.44 -3.55
CA PRO A 114 7.54 10.51 -2.47
C PRO A 114 7.06 11.13 -1.16
N LEU A 115 6.16 10.44 -0.47
CA LEU A 115 5.47 10.94 0.71
C LEU A 115 5.99 10.26 1.97
N LEU A 116 6.10 11.05 3.04
CA LEU A 116 6.38 10.60 4.39
C LEU A 116 5.29 11.16 5.32
N TRP A 117 4.62 10.27 6.05
CA TRP A 117 3.61 10.66 7.03
C TRP A 117 4.25 10.74 8.43
N LEU A 118 4.28 11.92 9.01
CA LEU A 118 4.78 12.21 10.35
C LEU A 118 3.61 12.59 11.27
N GLU A 119 3.89 12.78 12.56
CA GLU A 119 2.88 13.19 13.54
C GLU A 119 2.24 14.53 13.17
N GLU A 120 3.03 15.46 12.63
CA GLU A 120 2.61 16.81 12.25
C GLU A 120 1.88 16.87 10.90
N GLY A 121 1.84 15.76 10.16
CA GLY A 121 1.13 15.63 8.90
C GLY A 121 1.94 14.94 7.80
N LEU A 122 1.56 15.22 6.56
CA LEU A 122 2.11 14.60 5.37
C LEU A 122 3.18 15.50 4.74
N PHE A 123 4.35 14.95 4.45
CA PHE A 123 5.51 15.69 3.94
C PHE A 123 6.12 15.01 2.71
N VAL A 124 6.84 15.80 1.92
CA VAL A 124 7.67 15.31 0.82
C VAL A 124 8.96 14.70 1.40
N GLU A 125 9.27 13.46 1.01
CA GLU A 125 10.41 12.70 1.51
C GLU A 125 11.73 13.02 0.78
N PHE A 126 11.68 13.25 -0.54
CA PHE A 126 12.85 13.51 -1.37
C PHE A 126 12.61 14.68 -2.32
N ASP A 127 13.68 15.44 -2.62
CA ASP A 127 13.64 16.53 -3.60
C ASP A 127 13.31 16.03 -5.01
N SER A 128 12.68 16.89 -5.81
CA SER A 128 12.48 16.70 -7.24
C SER A 128 12.53 18.03 -7.99
N GLU A 129 12.23 18.02 -9.29
CA GLU A 129 12.02 19.25 -10.06
C GLU A 129 10.75 20.02 -9.65
N TYR A 130 9.79 19.37 -8.98
CA TYR A 130 8.49 19.95 -8.62
C TYR A 130 8.43 20.45 -7.17
N HIS A 131 9.20 19.86 -6.27
CA HIS A 131 9.07 20.03 -4.82
C HIS A 131 10.39 19.79 -4.10
N ASN A 132 10.47 20.22 -2.85
CA ASN A 132 11.64 19.99 -2.00
C ASN A 132 11.27 19.04 -0.86
N ARG A 133 12.25 18.26 -0.41
CA ARG A 133 12.17 17.50 0.82
C ARG A 133 11.77 18.41 1.98
N GLY A 134 10.81 17.94 2.79
CA GLY A 134 10.28 18.67 3.93
C GLY A 134 9.16 19.65 3.59
N ASP A 135 8.79 19.82 2.31
CA ASP A 135 7.54 20.50 1.97
C ASP A 135 6.35 19.75 2.58
N ARG A 136 5.46 20.50 3.25
CA ARG A 136 4.23 19.94 3.83
C ARG A 136 3.16 19.82 2.75
N ILE A 137 2.60 18.64 2.57
CA ILE A 137 1.40 18.46 1.75
C ILE A 137 0.21 19.03 2.53
N MET A 138 -0.51 19.96 1.91
CA MET A 138 -1.72 20.55 2.49
C MET A 138 -2.99 19.92 1.88
N SER A 139 -2.96 19.66 0.57
CA SER A 139 -4.00 18.94 -0.15
C SER A 139 -3.44 18.25 -1.41
N ILE A 140 -4.13 17.22 -1.86
CA ILE A 140 -3.95 16.58 -3.17
C ILE A 140 -5.29 16.69 -3.90
N GLY A 141 -5.31 17.41 -5.02
CA GLY A 141 -6.53 17.92 -5.62
C GLY A 141 -7.31 18.80 -4.64
N ASP A 142 -8.60 18.53 -4.52
CA ASP A 142 -9.54 19.21 -3.62
C ASP A 142 -9.61 18.58 -2.22
N LEU A 143 -8.87 17.49 -1.96
CA LEU A 143 -8.88 16.79 -0.68
C LEU A 143 -7.72 17.22 0.22
N THR A 144 -8.06 17.71 1.40
CA THR A 144 -7.10 17.98 2.48
C THR A 144 -6.48 16.67 3.01
N VAL A 145 -5.33 16.76 3.69
CA VAL A 145 -4.68 15.57 4.29
C VAL A 145 -5.61 14.80 5.24
N ASP A 146 -6.44 15.49 6.02
CA ASP A 146 -7.39 14.84 6.94
C ASP A 146 -8.50 14.10 6.18
N GLN A 147 -9.00 14.69 5.09
CA GLN A 147 -9.96 14.03 4.20
C GLN A 147 -9.33 12.83 3.51
N LEU A 148 -8.13 12.97 2.95
CA LEU A 148 -7.37 11.86 2.37
C LEU A 148 -7.20 10.72 3.36
N PHE A 149 -6.87 11.02 4.62
CA PHE A 149 -6.75 9.99 5.64
C PHE A 149 -8.08 9.30 5.96
N SER A 150 -9.19 10.06 6.02
CA SER A 150 -10.53 9.49 6.20
C SER A 150 -10.93 8.59 5.04
N GLU A 151 -10.63 9.01 3.82
CA GLU A 151 -10.90 8.25 2.59
C GLU A 151 -10.08 6.95 2.54
N LEU A 152 -8.77 7.03 2.85
CA LEU A 152 -7.88 5.87 2.95
C LEU A 152 -8.36 4.86 4.00
N ARG A 153 -8.91 5.33 5.13
CA ARG A 153 -9.48 4.46 6.17
C ARG A 153 -10.66 3.63 5.65
N GLY A 154 -11.36 4.10 4.63
CA GLY A 154 -12.46 3.36 4.00
C GLY A 154 -12.03 2.28 2.99
N ILE A 155 -10.74 2.24 2.62
CA ILE A 155 -10.25 1.35 1.56
C ILE A 155 -9.02 0.53 1.94
N ILE A 156 -8.22 0.95 2.91
CA ILE A 156 -7.04 0.20 3.35
C ILE A 156 -7.46 -0.77 4.45
N CYS A 157 -7.23 -2.06 4.21
CA CYS A 157 -7.35 -3.10 5.23
C CYS A 157 -6.20 -2.91 6.24
N ALA A 158 -6.53 -2.60 7.50
CA ALA A 158 -5.54 -2.26 8.51
C ALA A 158 -6.03 -2.60 9.92
N GLU A 159 -5.14 -3.04 10.80
CA GLU A 159 -5.47 -3.21 12.22
C GLU A 159 -5.37 -1.89 13.00
N ASN A 160 -4.67 -0.89 12.47
CA ASN A 160 -4.45 0.39 13.13
C ASN A 160 -4.16 1.54 12.14
N ASN A 161 -4.27 2.77 12.66
CA ASN A 161 -4.07 4.00 11.91
C ASN A 161 -2.64 4.19 11.37
N GLU A 162 -1.62 3.68 12.07
CA GLU A 162 -0.23 3.84 11.62
C GLU A 162 0.04 2.99 10.38
N TYR A 163 -0.58 1.82 10.27
CA TYR A 163 -0.55 1.02 9.05
C TYR A 163 -1.24 1.75 7.89
N ILE A 164 -2.38 2.40 8.12
CA ILE A 164 -3.06 3.23 7.09
C ILE A 164 -2.13 4.34 6.61
N LYS A 165 -1.43 5.04 7.51
CA LYS A 165 -0.47 6.09 7.12
C LYS A 165 0.70 5.53 6.32
N LEU A 166 1.28 4.41 6.75
CA LEU A 166 2.39 3.75 6.05
C LEU A 166 2.01 3.36 4.62
N MET A 167 0.86 2.71 4.47
CA MET A 167 0.33 2.31 3.17
C MET A 167 -0.09 3.52 2.33
N GLY A 168 -0.71 4.50 2.99
CA GLY A 168 -1.20 5.76 2.43
C GLY A 168 -0.13 6.54 1.67
N GLN A 169 1.11 6.55 2.16
CA GLN A 169 2.25 7.22 1.50
C GLN A 169 2.40 6.81 0.03
N GLY A 170 2.17 5.54 -0.26
CA GLY A 170 2.23 5.05 -1.63
C GLY A 170 0.87 5.12 -2.35
N PHE A 171 -0.22 4.82 -1.64
CA PHE A 171 -1.56 4.81 -2.22
C PHE A 171 -1.92 6.19 -2.80
N LEU A 172 -1.65 7.26 -2.05
CA LEU A 172 -2.00 8.63 -2.41
C LEU A 172 -1.33 9.17 -3.68
N ILE A 173 -0.24 8.55 -4.13
CA ILE A 173 0.44 8.95 -5.36
C ILE A 173 0.13 8.06 -6.55
N SER A 174 -0.56 6.94 -6.33
CA SER A 174 -0.87 5.99 -7.41
C SER A 174 -2.04 6.46 -8.27
N GLU A 175 -1.97 6.22 -9.58
CA GLU A 175 -3.05 6.53 -10.51
C GLU A 175 -4.37 5.88 -10.10
N THR A 176 -4.32 4.64 -9.61
CA THR A 176 -5.53 3.90 -9.20
C THR A 176 -6.34 4.67 -8.16
N ILE A 177 -5.66 5.18 -7.12
CA ILE A 177 -6.29 5.92 -6.03
C ILE A 177 -6.68 7.33 -6.48
N LEU A 178 -5.77 8.03 -7.17
CA LEU A 178 -6.02 9.39 -7.67
C LEU A 178 -7.22 9.43 -8.62
N HIS A 179 -7.35 8.44 -9.51
CA HIS A 179 -8.50 8.31 -10.40
C HIS A 179 -9.78 7.98 -9.63
N TYR A 180 -9.72 7.11 -8.61
CA TYR A 180 -10.90 6.75 -7.84
C TYR A 180 -11.55 7.96 -7.16
N TYR A 181 -10.73 8.86 -6.65
CA TYR A 181 -11.18 10.12 -6.05
C TYR A 181 -11.34 11.27 -7.07
N ASN A 182 -11.24 11.00 -8.38
CA ASN A 182 -11.36 11.99 -9.46
C ASN A 182 -10.40 13.18 -9.35
N LEU A 183 -9.18 12.95 -8.87
CA LEU A 183 -8.17 13.99 -8.64
C LEU A 183 -7.27 14.26 -9.85
N ILE A 184 -7.42 13.49 -10.92
CA ILE A 184 -6.61 13.61 -12.14
C ILE A 184 -7.32 14.52 -13.14
N GLU A 185 -6.64 15.59 -13.54
CA GLU A 185 -7.09 16.54 -14.57
C GLU A 185 -6.02 16.68 -15.65
N ASN A 186 -6.38 16.45 -16.92
CA ASN A 186 -5.46 16.55 -18.05
C ASN A 186 -4.13 15.81 -17.79
N ASP A 187 -4.24 14.59 -17.25
CA ASP A 187 -3.09 13.72 -16.98
C ASP A 187 -2.10 14.28 -15.94
N SER A 188 -2.62 15.09 -15.03
CA SER A 188 -1.87 15.74 -13.95
C SER A 188 -2.71 15.87 -12.69
N VAL A 189 -2.06 16.10 -11.55
CA VAL A 189 -2.72 16.35 -10.26
C VAL A 189 -2.23 17.68 -9.69
N GLU A 190 -3.16 18.50 -9.20
CA GLU A 190 -2.80 19.68 -8.43
C GLU A 190 -2.43 19.28 -6.99
N VAL A 191 -1.31 19.78 -6.49
CA VAL A 191 -0.87 19.55 -5.10
C VAL A 191 -0.61 20.90 -4.46
N MET A 192 -1.18 21.10 -3.28
CA MET A 192 -0.93 22.30 -2.47
C MET A 192 0.15 22.01 -1.44
N LEU A 193 1.24 22.76 -1.51
CA LEU A 193 2.41 22.62 -0.66
C LEU A 193 2.56 23.79 0.31
N GLY A 194 3.04 23.50 1.51
CA GLY A 194 3.50 24.47 2.50
C GLY A 194 5.02 24.40 2.64
N ARG A 195 5.69 25.54 2.51
CA ARG A 195 7.14 25.69 2.77
C ARG A 195 7.35 26.93 3.60
N GLU A 196 7.90 26.76 4.79
CA GLU A 196 8.06 27.85 5.77
C GLU A 196 6.70 28.57 6.01
N ASN A 197 6.60 29.85 5.64
CA ASN A 197 5.40 30.69 5.77
C ASN A 197 4.68 30.90 4.42
N ARG A 198 4.94 30.07 3.42
CA ARG A 198 4.33 30.16 2.09
C ARG A 198 3.51 28.92 1.78
N VAL A 199 2.35 29.14 1.17
CA VAL A 199 1.51 28.10 0.59
C VAL A 199 1.43 28.36 -0.91
N PHE A 200 1.66 27.33 -1.71
CA PHE A 200 1.62 27.44 -3.17
C PHE A 200 1.10 26.13 -3.79
N LYS A 201 0.60 26.25 -5.02
CA LYS A 201 0.07 25.13 -5.79
C LYS A 201 1.03 24.76 -6.89
N ILE A 202 1.22 23.46 -7.10
CA ILE A 202 1.95 22.91 -8.23
C ILE A 202 1.06 21.91 -8.96
N ARG A 203 1.25 21.78 -10.27
CA ARG A 203 0.58 20.76 -11.07
C ARG A 203 1.63 19.74 -11.49
N ILE A 204 1.42 18.49 -11.11
CA ILE A 204 2.40 17.43 -11.26
C ILE A 204 1.87 16.41 -12.26
N PRO A 205 2.62 16.10 -13.34
CA PRO A 205 2.17 15.16 -14.35
C PRO A 205 2.19 13.71 -13.83
N MET A 206 1.30 12.89 -14.39
CA MET A 206 1.27 11.46 -14.15
C MET A 206 2.38 10.77 -14.96
N ILE A 207 3.31 10.10 -14.28
CA ILE A 207 4.44 9.39 -14.91
C ILE A 207 4.42 7.91 -14.56
N GLU A 208 5.19 7.12 -15.29
CA GLU A 208 5.55 5.78 -14.83
C GLU A 208 6.46 5.88 -13.60
N LEU A 209 6.06 5.24 -12.51
CA LEU A 209 6.83 5.26 -11.28
C LEU A 209 7.96 4.25 -11.37
N GLY A 210 9.19 4.74 -11.23
CA GLY A 210 10.36 3.90 -11.04
C GLY A 210 10.37 3.23 -9.66
N PRO A 211 11.26 2.26 -9.44
CA PRO A 211 11.50 1.74 -8.10
C PRO A 211 11.90 2.88 -7.16
N ARG A 212 11.44 2.85 -5.91
CA ARG A 212 11.93 3.78 -4.89
C ARG A 212 13.47 3.72 -4.83
N PRO A 213 14.17 4.85 -4.78
CA PRO A 213 15.61 4.86 -4.59
C PRO A 213 15.97 4.02 -3.37
N LYS A 214 16.84 3.03 -3.56
CA LYS A 214 17.40 2.27 -2.44
C LYS A 214 18.63 3.00 -1.94
N ASP A 215 18.72 3.22 -0.63
CA ASP A 215 19.97 3.65 -0.03
C ASP A 215 21.01 2.52 -0.22
N PRO A 216 22.11 2.76 -0.94
CA PRO A 216 23.12 1.73 -1.20
C PRO A 216 23.82 1.25 0.08
N ASN A 217 23.79 2.06 1.15
CA ASN A 217 24.34 1.70 2.46
C ASN A 217 23.30 1.07 3.38
N TRP A 218 22.07 0.87 2.90
CA TRP A 218 21.02 0.29 3.70
C TRP A 218 21.37 -1.15 4.06
N LYS A 219 21.54 -1.38 5.36
CA LYS A 219 21.61 -2.71 5.94
C LYS A 219 20.32 -2.98 6.72
N TRP A 220 19.77 -4.16 6.50
CA TRP A 220 18.58 -4.61 7.22
C TRP A 220 18.87 -5.04 8.66
N ILE A 221 20.13 -5.40 8.96
CA ILE A 221 20.64 -5.61 10.31
C ILE A 221 22.06 -5.01 10.42
N ASP A 222 22.32 -4.26 11.49
CA ASP A 222 23.65 -3.74 11.83
C ASP A 222 23.67 -3.29 13.31
N TYR A 223 24.83 -2.97 13.86
CA TYR A 223 24.92 -2.35 15.17
C TYR A 223 26.02 -1.28 15.26
N THR A 224 25.87 -0.41 16.25
CA THR A 224 26.86 0.63 16.58
C THR A 224 27.09 0.65 18.09
N ILE A 225 28.34 0.82 18.51
CA ILE A 225 28.73 0.95 19.93
C ILE A 225 29.43 2.30 20.11
N ASP A 226 28.85 3.16 20.94
CA ASP A 226 29.45 4.38 21.43
C ASP A 226 30.01 4.14 22.83
N LYS A 227 31.34 4.01 22.91
CA LYS A 227 32.04 3.78 24.18
C LYS A 227 32.12 5.03 25.06
N THR A 228 31.89 6.22 24.49
CA THR A 228 31.94 7.47 25.27
C THR A 228 30.66 7.68 26.07
N GLU A 229 29.53 7.27 25.50
CA GLU A 229 28.20 7.36 26.10
C GLU A 229 27.72 6.03 26.74
N ASP A 230 28.59 5.01 26.77
CA ASP A 230 28.26 3.64 27.24
C ASP A 230 26.97 3.09 26.62
N LEU A 231 26.83 3.29 25.30
CA LEU A 231 25.60 2.99 24.55
C LEU A 231 25.88 2.06 23.37
N ALA A 232 25.11 0.99 23.28
CA ALA A 232 25.10 0.09 22.13
C ALA A 232 23.71 0.03 21.50
N VAL A 233 23.64 0.17 20.17
CA VAL A 233 22.39 0.17 19.40
C VAL A 233 22.45 -0.92 18.35
N LEU A 234 21.58 -1.92 18.47
CA LEU A 234 21.31 -2.92 17.43
C LEU A 234 20.13 -2.43 16.58
N LYS A 235 20.35 -2.29 15.27
CA LYS A 235 19.31 -1.94 14.30
C LYS A 235 18.82 -3.19 13.59
N LEU A 236 17.51 -3.43 13.62
CA LEU A 236 16.84 -4.50 12.89
C LEU A 236 15.67 -3.93 12.10
N ASN A 237 15.84 -3.79 10.78
CA ASN A 237 14.83 -3.24 9.87
C ASN A 237 13.98 -4.32 9.19
N GLU A 238 14.41 -5.59 9.21
CA GLU A 238 13.65 -6.74 8.70
C GLU A 238 13.80 -7.95 9.62
N CYS A 239 12.73 -8.75 9.74
CA CYS A 239 12.75 -10.00 10.50
C CYS A 239 13.04 -11.20 9.59
N ARG A 240 14.28 -11.33 9.12
CA ARG A 240 14.72 -12.48 8.32
C ARG A 240 15.68 -13.34 9.11
N PHE A 241 15.28 -14.57 9.44
CA PHE A 241 16.17 -15.51 10.12
C PHE A 241 17.12 -16.18 9.12
N ASN A 242 18.39 -15.79 9.14
CA ASN A 242 19.45 -16.35 8.30
C ASN A 242 20.82 -16.27 8.99
N SER A 243 21.87 -16.66 8.28
CA SER A 243 23.25 -16.63 8.79
C SER A 243 23.70 -15.21 9.16
N THR A 244 23.40 -14.21 8.32
CA THR A 244 23.73 -12.80 8.59
C THR A 244 23.08 -12.29 9.86
N TYR A 245 21.80 -12.58 10.09
CA TYR A 245 21.13 -12.26 11.37
C TYR A 245 21.88 -12.86 12.56
N SER A 246 22.14 -14.16 12.47
CA SER A 246 22.71 -14.92 13.58
C SER A 246 24.14 -14.48 13.89
N SER A 247 24.96 -14.22 12.87
CA SER A 247 26.34 -13.74 13.04
C SER A 247 26.39 -12.33 13.60
N THR A 248 25.64 -11.38 13.03
CA THR A 248 25.63 -9.99 13.50
C THR A 248 25.10 -9.86 14.92
N LEU A 249 24.10 -10.66 15.30
CA LEU A 249 23.60 -10.69 16.68
C LEU A 249 24.64 -11.25 17.66
N MET A 250 25.36 -12.30 17.27
CA MET A 250 26.43 -12.88 18.08
C MET A 250 27.61 -11.92 18.24
N GLU A 251 28.01 -11.24 17.17
CA GLU A 251 29.03 -10.19 17.19
C GLU A 251 28.64 -9.04 18.12
N PHE A 252 27.41 -8.52 17.98
CA PHE A 252 26.87 -7.47 18.86
C PHE A 252 26.99 -7.83 20.35
N PHE A 253 26.48 -9.00 20.76
CA PHE A 253 26.56 -9.40 22.16
C PHE A 253 27.97 -9.77 22.61
N THR A 254 28.86 -10.17 21.70
CA THR A 254 30.27 -10.37 22.04
C THR A 254 30.94 -9.05 22.36
N ASP A 255 30.73 -8.04 21.52
CA ASP A 255 31.36 -6.73 21.66
C ASP A 255 30.85 -5.96 22.88
N VAL A 256 29.56 -6.09 23.22
CA VAL A 256 28.97 -5.45 24.42
C VAL A 256 29.36 -6.17 25.72
N ASN A 257 29.66 -7.48 25.69
CA ASN A 257 30.14 -8.21 26.87
C ASN A 257 31.63 -7.99 27.17
N ILE A 258 32.38 -7.34 26.27
CA ILE A 258 33.82 -7.07 26.42
C ILE A 258 34.08 -5.62 26.92
N SER A 259 33.05 -4.79 27.04
CA SER A 259 33.08 -3.46 27.70
C SER A 259 32.78 -3.55 29.19
#